data_AF-A0A945KWI8-F1
#
_entry.id   AF-A0A945KWI8-F1
#
_cell.length_a   1.000
_cell.length_b   1.000
_cell.length_c   1.000
_cell.angle_alpha   90.00
_cell.angle_beta   90.00
_cell.angle_gamma   90.00
#
_symmetry.space_group_name_H-M   'P 1'
#
loop_
_entity.id
_entity.type
_entity.pdbx_description
1 polymer ?
#
loop_
_entity_poly.entity_id
_entity_poly.type
_entity_poly.pdbx_seq_one_letter_code
_entity_poly.pdbx_strand_id
1 'polypeptide(L)'
;MKKFAFAALATAAVVAFGVTGAQAAQKFITIGTGGQTGVYYQVGGAICKLVNKGTKNHNIKCTHTTGGSTKNINGIQAGNLDMGVAQSDWQFHAYNGTAPKQFPKG
;
A
#
# COMPACT_ATOMS: atom_id res chain seq x y z
N MET A 1 -33.44 -6.38 -47.35
CA MET A 1 -33.03 -7.27 -46.23
C MET A 1 -31.52 -7.44 -46.09
N LYS A 2 -30.72 -7.56 -47.19
CA LYS A 2 -29.25 -7.72 -47.12
C LYS A 2 -28.47 -6.53 -46.50
N LYS A 3 -28.99 -5.29 -46.60
CA LYS A 3 -28.35 -4.09 -46.03
C LYS A 3 -28.40 -4.01 -44.49
N PHE A 4 -29.41 -4.62 -43.88
CA PHE A 4 -29.57 -4.68 -42.42
C PHE A 4 -28.66 -5.73 -41.77
N ALA A 5 -28.33 -6.80 -42.49
CA ALA A 5 -27.38 -7.80 -42.02
C ALA A 5 -25.95 -7.25 -41.93
N PHE A 6 -25.54 -6.40 -42.88
CA PHE A 6 -24.22 -5.73 -42.84
C PHE A 6 -24.09 -4.71 -41.70
N ALA A 7 -25.18 -4.00 -41.36
CA ALA A 7 -25.18 -3.04 -40.26
C ALA A 7 -25.08 -3.72 -38.87
N ALA A 8 -25.69 -4.90 -38.71
CA ALA A 8 -25.63 -5.71 -37.48
C ALA A 8 -24.24 -6.35 -37.26
N LEU A 9 -23.55 -6.76 -38.33
CA LEU A 9 -22.19 -7.28 -38.25
C LEU A 9 -21.15 -6.19 -37.95
N ALA A 10 -21.36 -4.96 -38.44
CA ALA A 10 -20.47 -3.83 -38.14
C ALA A 10 -20.58 -3.36 -36.68
N THR A 11 -21.78 -3.43 -36.08
CA THR A 11 -22.02 -3.07 -34.68
C THR A 11 -21.50 -4.13 -33.71
N ALA A 12 -21.55 -5.42 -34.07
CA ALA A 12 -20.95 -6.49 -33.28
C ALA A 12 -19.41 -6.42 -33.24
N ALA A 13 -18.77 -5.96 -34.33
CA ALA A 13 -17.32 -5.79 -34.37
C ALA A 13 -16.81 -4.65 -33.48
N VAL A 14 -17.56 -3.54 -33.34
CA VAL A 14 -17.17 -2.41 -32.48
C VAL A 14 -17.23 -2.76 -30.99
N VAL A 15 -18.12 -3.68 -30.59
CA VAL A 15 -18.21 -4.16 -29.20
C VAL A 15 -17.07 -5.12 -28.84
N ALA A 16 -16.51 -5.85 -29.82
CA ALA A 16 -15.40 -6.77 -29.60
C ALA A 16 -14.02 -6.08 -29.48
N PHE A 17 -13.88 -4.85 -30.00
CA PHE A 17 -12.65 -4.05 -29.90
C PHE A 17 -12.69 -3.02 -28.75
N GLY A 18 -13.61 -3.18 -27.79
CA GLY A 18 -13.63 -2.45 -26.53
C GLY A 18 -12.37 -2.75 -25.71
N VAL A 19 -11.31 -2.03 -26.06
CA VAL A 19 -9.95 -2.09 -25.53
C VAL A 19 -9.98 -2.38 -24.03
N THR A 20 -9.56 -3.61 -23.68
CA THR A 20 -9.12 -4.00 -22.35
C THR A 20 -7.84 -3.24 -22.02
N GLY A 21 -7.97 -1.95 -21.70
CA GLY A 21 -6.90 -1.20 -21.08
C GLY A 21 -6.76 -1.70 -19.65
N ALA A 22 -5.92 -2.70 -19.43
CA ALA A 22 -5.50 -3.09 -18.10
C ALA A 22 -4.76 -1.90 -17.47
N GLN A 23 -5.49 -1.04 -16.77
CA GLN A 23 -4.88 0.01 -15.97
C GLN A 23 -4.04 -0.68 -14.90
N ALA A 24 -2.72 -0.44 -14.90
CA ALA A 24 -1.84 -0.98 -13.89
C ALA A 24 -2.36 -0.56 -12.50
N ALA A 25 -2.81 -1.54 -11.72
CA ALA A 25 -3.41 -1.29 -10.42
C ALA A 25 -2.43 -0.48 -9.54
N GLN A 26 -2.90 0.66 -9.04
CA GLN A 26 -2.09 1.54 -8.20
C GLN A 26 -1.71 0.80 -6.91
N LYS A 27 -0.41 0.74 -6.59
CA LYS A 27 0.06 0.10 -5.37
C LYS A 27 -0.09 1.07 -4.20
N PHE A 28 -0.68 0.62 -3.11
CA PHE A 28 -0.76 1.38 -1.87
C PHE A 28 0.23 0.81 -0.86
N ILE A 29 0.93 1.69 -0.17
CA ILE A 29 1.79 1.34 0.96
C ILE A 29 1.34 2.12 2.21
N THR A 30 1.38 1.45 3.34
CA THR A 30 1.06 2.02 4.65
C THR A 30 2.26 1.91 5.59
N ILE A 31 2.69 3.05 6.13
CA ILE A 31 3.80 3.14 7.08
C ILE A 31 3.26 3.32 8.50
N GLY A 32 3.55 2.38 9.39
CA GLY A 32 3.34 2.54 10.83
C GLY A 32 4.30 3.55 11.44
N THR A 33 3.80 4.49 12.24
CA THR A 33 4.60 5.55 12.87
C THR A 33 4.45 5.58 14.40
N GLY A 34 4.35 6.75 15.01
CA GLY A 34 4.17 6.95 16.45
C GLY A 34 2.91 7.76 16.74
N GLY A 35 2.81 8.38 17.93
CA GLY A 35 1.74 9.33 18.24
C GLY A 35 1.78 10.55 17.30
N GLN A 36 0.63 11.19 17.07
CA GLN A 36 0.50 12.30 16.10
C GLN A 36 1.42 13.49 16.41
N THR A 37 1.72 13.73 17.68
CA THR A 37 2.63 14.79 18.16
C THR A 37 4.10 14.36 18.16
N GLY A 38 4.38 13.08 17.85
CA GLY A 38 5.72 12.50 17.91
C GLY A 38 6.50 12.64 16.60
N VAL A 39 7.82 12.48 16.70
CA VAL A 39 8.75 12.61 15.56
C VAL A 39 8.44 11.60 14.45
N TYR A 40 8.11 10.35 14.80
CA TYR A 40 7.82 9.31 13.80
C TYR A 40 6.66 9.68 12.89
N TYR A 41 5.64 10.36 13.44
CA TYR A 41 4.48 10.77 12.66
C TYR A 41 4.84 11.85 11.64
N GLN A 42 5.63 12.85 12.05
CA GLN A 42 6.11 13.91 11.17
C GLN A 42 7.04 13.36 10.08
N VAL A 43 7.94 12.46 10.44
CA VAL A 43 8.86 11.80 9.50
C VAL A 43 8.08 10.93 8.51
N GLY A 44 7.12 10.11 8.97
CA GLY A 44 6.28 9.30 8.10
C GLY A 44 5.46 10.12 7.11
N GLY A 45 4.90 11.25 7.57
CA GLY A 45 4.20 12.20 6.70
C GLY A 45 5.12 12.81 5.63
N ALA A 46 6.35 13.18 6.00
CA ALA A 46 7.35 13.69 5.05
C ALA A 46 7.76 12.63 4.01
N ILE A 47 7.99 11.39 4.45
CA ILE A 47 8.29 10.26 3.55
C ILE A 47 7.13 10.04 2.57
N CYS A 48 5.89 9.92 3.07
CA CYS A 48 4.75 9.71 2.19
C CYS A 48 4.50 10.88 1.24
N LYS A 49 4.77 12.11 1.65
CA LYS A 49 4.71 13.28 0.76
C LYS A 49 5.69 13.14 -0.41
N LEU A 50 6.93 12.73 -0.14
CA LEU A 50 7.95 12.52 -1.18
C LEU A 50 7.59 11.37 -2.11
N VAL A 51 7.16 10.23 -1.57
CA VAL A 51 6.68 9.07 -2.37
C VAL A 51 5.50 9.47 -3.24
N ASN A 52 4.51 10.17 -2.67
CA ASN A 52 3.34 10.60 -3.42
C ASN A 52 3.66 11.59 -4.55
N LYS A 53 4.71 12.43 -4.40
CA LYS A 53 5.19 13.29 -5.49
C LYS A 53 5.69 12.47 -6.69
N GLY A 54 6.26 11.29 -6.43
CA GLY A 54 6.74 10.34 -7.43
C GLY A 54 5.69 9.39 -8.00
N THR A 55 4.43 9.42 -7.53
CA THR A 55 3.39 8.43 -7.93
C THR A 55 3.36 8.18 -9.44
N LYS A 56 3.47 9.22 -10.26
CA LYS A 56 3.40 9.10 -11.73
C LYS A 56 4.52 8.24 -12.32
N ASN A 57 5.66 8.15 -11.65
CA ASN A 57 6.85 7.44 -12.13
C ASN A 57 6.88 5.97 -11.68
N HIS A 58 6.34 5.68 -10.49
CA HIS A 58 6.44 4.34 -9.87
C HIS A 58 5.09 3.70 -9.52
N ASN A 59 3.97 4.39 -9.75
CA ASN A 59 2.60 3.93 -9.48
C ASN A 59 2.35 3.50 -8.01
N ILE A 60 3.00 4.17 -7.04
CA ILE A 60 2.85 3.90 -5.60
C ILE A 60 2.22 5.12 -4.91
N LYS A 61 1.20 4.87 -4.09
CA LYS A 61 0.66 5.82 -3.10
C LYS A 61 1.05 5.41 -1.70
N CYS A 62 1.42 6.38 -0.89
CA CYS A 62 1.82 6.20 0.50
C CYS A 62 0.84 6.88 1.44
N THR A 63 0.48 6.19 2.51
CA THR A 63 -0.17 6.74 3.70
C THR A 63 0.58 6.29 4.96
N HIS A 64 0.32 6.93 6.09
CA HIS A 64 0.93 6.59 7.37
C HIS A 64 -0.09 6.56 8.51
N THR A 65 0.17 5.75 9.55
CA THR A 65 -0.74 5.54 10.68
C THR A 65 -0.02 5.72 12.02
N THR A 66 -0.78 5.91 13.09
CA THR A 66 -0.24 6.05 14.46
C THR A 66 -0.03 4.70 15.13
N GLY A 67 0.88 4.69 16.10
CA GLY A 67 1.17 3.50 16.89
C GLY A 67 2.39 3.68 17.77
N GLY A 68 3.42 2.90 17.46
CA GLY A 68 4.67 2.79 18.19
C GLY A 68 5.39 1.51 17.75
N SER A 69 6.66 1.35 18.13
CA SER A 69 7.54 0.28 17.61
C SER A 69 6.89 -1.11 17.64
N THR A 70 6.37 -1.54 18.80
CA THR A 70 5.76 -2.87 18.96
C THR A 70 4.50 -3.06 18.10
N LYS A 71 3.60 -2.07 18.09
CA LYS A 71 2.39 -2.10 17.25
C LYS A 71 2.73 -2.14 15.76
N ASN A 72 3.75 -1.39 15.35
CA ASN A 72 4.18 -1.36 13.95
C ASN A 72 4.74 -2.72 13.53
N ILE A 73 5.60 -3.32 14.34
CA ILE A 73 6.16 -4.64 14.07
C ILE A 73 5.04 -5.70 14.00
N ASN A 74 4.10 -5.71 14.95
CA ASN A 74 2.95 -6.62 14.92
C ASN A 74 2.08 -6.40 13.67
N GLY A 75 1.86 -5.14 13.29
CA GLY A 75 1.09 -4.79 12.10
C GLY A 75 1.74 -5.29 10.82
N ILE A 76 3.07 -5.24 10.71
CA ILE A 76 3.81 -5.81 9.59
C ILE A 76 3.71 -7.33 9.60
N GLN A 77 3.91 -7.97 10.77
CA GLN A 77 3.78 -9.41 10.92
C GLN A 77 2.38 -9.93 10.54
N ALA A 78 1.33 -9.16 10.86
CA ALA A 78 -0.06 -9.47 10.52
C ALA A 78 -0.44 -9.13 9.07
N GLY A 79 0.44 -8.50 8.29
CA GLY A 79 0.14 -8.04 6.92
C GLY A 79 -0.75 -6.80 6.84
N ASN A 80 -0.98 -6.11 7.96
CA ASN A 80 -1.79 -4.88 8.03
C ASN A 80 -0.99 -3.62 7.67
N LEU A 81 0.34 -3.70 7.73
CA LEU A 81 1.26 -2.62 7.40
C LEU A 81 2.35 -3.14 6.46
N ASP A 82 2.74 -2.34 5.48
CA ASP A 82 3.84 -2.67 4.57
C ASP A 82 5.19 -2.35 5.21
N MET A 83 5.23 -1.30 6.03
CA MET A 83 6.44 -0.78 6.67
C MET A 83 6.11 -0.15 8.02
N GLY A 84 7.12 0.13 8.83
CA GLY A 84 6.95 0.86 10.07
C GLY A 84 8.25 1.34 10.69
N VAL A 85 8.15 2.39 11.50
CA VAL A 85 9.28 2.91 12.29
C VAL A 85 9.34 2.15 13.62
N ALA A 86 10.53 1.70 14.00
CA ALA A 86 10.78 1.07 15.28
C ALA A 86 12.13 1.55 15.84
N GLN A 87 12.26 1.54 17.16
CA GLN A 87 13.55 1.68 17.82
C GLN A 87 14.36 0.38 17.63
N SER A 88 15.69 0.49 17.65
CA SER A 88 16.61 -0.61 17.31
C SER A 88 16.56 -1.77 18.31
N ASP A 89 16.30 -1.50 19.58
CA ASP A 89 16.08 -2.49 20.63
C ASP A 89 14.85 -3.37 20.32
N TRP A 90 13.72 -2.74 19.97
CA TRP A 90 12.50 -3.44 19.59
C TRP A 90 12.65 -4.22 18.29
N GLN A 91 13.36 -3.65 17.31
CA GLN A 91 13.69 -4.35 16.06
C GLN A 91 14.57 -5.59 16.33
N PHE A 92 15.57 -5.48 17.21
CA PHE A 92 16.42 -6.60 17.61
C PHE A 92 15.62 -7.72 18.26
N HIS A 93 14.74 -7.38 19.20
CA HIS A 93 13.89 -8.37 19.88
C HIS A 93 12.92 -9.06 18.93
N ALA A 94 12.33 -8.31 17.99
CA ALA A 94 11.43 -8.87 16.97
C ALA A 94 12.15 -9.84 16.04
N TYR A 95 13.34 -9.46 15.57
CA TYR A 95 14.12 -10.27 14.64
C TYR A 95 14.62 -11.57 15.29
N ASN A 96 15.08 -11.51 16.55
CA ASN A 96 15.64 -12.65 17.25
C ASN A 96 14.63 -13.45 18.09
N GLY A 97 13.38 -12.99 18.20
CA GLY A 97 12.34 -13.65 18.99
C GLY A 97 12.60 -13.64 20.51
N THR A 98 13.29 -12.62 21.03
CA THR A 98 13.77 -12.56 22.43
C THR A 98 12.94 -11.65 23.35
N ALA A 99 11.77 -11.18 22.91
CA ALA A 99 11.05 -10.12 23.60
C ALA A 99 10.52 -10.54 25.00
N PRO A 100 10.63 -9.69 26.05
CA PRO A 100 10.51 -10.15 27.45
C PRO A 100 9.10 -10.38 27.99
N LYS A 101 8.01 -10.17 27.23
CA LYS A 101 6.62 -10.50 27.67
C LYS A 101 5.53 -10.34 26.61
N GLN A 102 5.80 -9.74 25.43
CA GLN A 102 4.91 -9.90 24.27
C GLN A 102 5.56 -9.57 22.91
N PHE A 103 5.55 -10.57 22.02
CA PHE A 103 4.90 -10.48 20.71
C PHE A 103 3.71 -11.45 20.78
N PRO A 104 2.47 -11.00 21.07
CA PRO A 104 1.35 -11.91 21.03
C PRO A 104 1.18 -12.35 19.58
N LYS A 105 0.85 -13.64 19.36
CA LYS A 105 0.19 -14.04 18.11
C LYS A 105 -0.83 -12.95 17.78
N GLY A 106 -0.79 -12.45 16.55
CA GLY A 106 -1.58 -11.30 16.09
C GLY A 106 -2.98 -11.23 16.70
#